data_AF-A0A8J6U3N6-F1
#
_entry.id   AF-A0A8J6U3N6-F1
#
_cell.length_a   1.000
_cell.length_b   1.000
_cell.length_c   1.000
_cell.angle_alpha   90.00
_cell.angle_beta   90.00
_cell.angle_gamma   90.00
#
_symmetry.space_group_name_H-M   'P 1'
#
loop_
_entity.id
_entity.type
_entity.pdbx_description
1 polymer ?
#
loop_
_entity_poly.entity_id
_entity_poly.type
_entity_poly.pdbx_seq_one_letter_code
_entity_poly.pdbx_strand_id
1 'polypeptide(L)'
;MTEPARMVRLVGDAEYRDQAEASLSTPGDASMVFRSRPRSIVMACPDGCGETLVINLDSRADKAWRFDMRGEGLTLFPSVWREGGCESHFIVWRGHILWCDRFEGGNREPPYNPEIEAAVLSAMDEVQPRNAVELADAIEELVWDVSRVANRLVGRGLARSWKINGGWVFVRVV
;
A
#
# COMPACT_ATOMS: atom_id res chain seq x y z
N MET A 1 26.63 0.50 3.89
CA MET A 1 25.17 0.45 3.99
C MET A 1 24.65 0.06 2.62
N THR A 2 23.97 -1.08 2.50
CA THR A 2 23.32 -1.51 1.25
C THR A 2 22.16 -0.56 0.95
N GLU A 3 21.96 -0.23 -0.33
CA GLU A 3 20.80 0.55 -0.73
C GLU A 3 19.51 -0.21 -0.38
N PRO A 4 18.46 0.48 0.09
CA PRO A 4 17.20 -0.17 0.40
C PRO A 4 16.51 -0.64 -0.88
N ALA A 5 15.81 -1.76 -0.80
CA ALA A 5 14.99 -2.26 -1.89
C ALA A 5 13.90 -1.25 -2.26
N ARG A 6 13.67 -1.12 -3.57
CA ARG A 6 12.67 -0.21 -4.16
C ARG A 6 11.52 -0.93 -4.82
N MET A 7 11.64 -2.25 -4.97
CA MET A 7 10.65 -3.11 -5.59
C MET A 7 10.42 -4.32 -4.69
N VAL A 8 9.18 -4.79 -4.66
CA VAL A 8 8.82 -6.08 -4.12
C VAL A 8 9.02 -7.13 -5.20
N ARG A 9 9.66 -8.24 -4.84
CA ARG A 9 9.73 -9.44 -5.68
C ARG A 9 8.94 -10.55 -5.01
N LEU A 10 7.78 -10.90 -5.57
CA LEU A 10 7.04 -12.07 -5.10
C LEU A 10 7.75 -13.34 -5.58
N VAL A 11 8.24 -14.15 -4.63
CA VAL A 11 8.99 -15.38 -4.91
C VAL A 11 8.12 -16.64 -4.94
N GLY A 12 6.85 -16.52 -4.53
CA GLY A 12 5.85 -17.58 -4.58
C GLY A 12 5.02 -17.69 -3.31
N ASP A 13 4.19 -18.72 -3.27
CA ASP A 13 3.33 -19.03 -2.13
C ASP A 13 3.92 -20.19 -1.30
N ALA A 14 3.64 -20.17 -0.01
CA ALA A 14 4.01 -21.22 0.93
C ALA A 14 2.83 -21.55 1.86
N GLU A 15 2.77 -22.79 2.35
CA GLU A 15 1.70 -23.20 3.27
C GLU A 15 1.99 -22.69 4.69
N TYR A 16 3.27 -22.65 5.07
CA TYR A 16 3.73 -22.27 6.41
C TYR A 16 4.75 -21.13 6.36
N ARG A 17 4.89 -20.45 7.51
CA ARG A 17 5.75 -19.26 7.64
C ARG A 17 7.22 -19.59 7.43
N ASP A 18 7.71 -20.68 8.00
CA ASP A 18 9.10 -21.14 7.88
C ASP A 18 9.46 -21.46 6.42
N GLN A 19 8.55 -22.06 5.67
CA GLN A 19 8.69 -22.28 4.23
C GLN A 19 8.76 -20.96 3.46
N ALA A 20 7.88 -20.01 3.80
CA ALA A 20 7.89 -18.68 3.22
C ALA A 20 9.24 -17.98 3.49
N GLU A 21 9.72 -18.01 4.74
CA GLU A 21 11.00 -17.42 5.15
C GLU A 21 12.19 -18.05 4.40
N ALA A 22 12.20 -19.38 4.23
CA ALA A 22 13.26 -20.10 3.52
C ALA A 22 13.33 -19.76 2.02
N SER A 23 12.25 -19.23 1.43
CA SER A 23 12.21 -18.83 0.02
C SER A 23 12.80 -17.44 -0.27
N LEU A 24 13.04 -16.65 0.77
CA LEU A 24 13.49 -15.26 0.65
C LEU A 24 15.02 -15.21 0.55
N SER A 25 15.56 -14.52 -0.45
CA SER A 25 17.01 -14.42 -0.67
C SER A 25 17.56 -13.01 -0.65
N THR A 26 16.78 -12.01 -1.07
CA THR A 26 17.21 -10.61 -1.16
C THR A 26 16.21 -9.65 -0.48
N PRO A 27 16.65 -8.48 0.01
CA PRO A 27 15.75 -7.47 0.56
C PRO A 27 14.62 -7.12 -0.42
N GLY A 28 13.39 -7.05 0.07
CA GLY A 28 12.20 -6.81 -0.77
C GLY A 28 11.58 -8.08 -1.38
N ASP A 29 12.21 -9.24 -1.24
CA ASP A 29 11.54 -10.51 -1.53
C ASP A 29 10.34 -10.68 -0.60
N ALA A 30 9.25 -11.21 -1.15
CA ALA A 30 8.04 -11.51 -0.42
C ALA A 30 7.45 -12.85 -0.85
N SER A 31 6.93 -13.61 0.12
CA SER A 31 6.17 -14.83 -0.12
C SER A 31 4.83 -14.77 0.61
N MET A 32 3.77 -15.23 -0.05
CA MET A 32 2.44 -15.31 0.56
C MET A 32 2.29 -16.62 1.31
N VAL A 33 1.91 -16.55 2.58
CA VAL A 33 1.43 -17.71 3.32
C VAL A 33 -0.04 -17.91 2.98
N PHE A 34 -0.34 -19.03 2.32
CA PHE A 34 -1.67 -19.37 1.85
C PHE A 34 -2.11 -20.73 2.40
N ARG A 35 -3.25 -20.74 3.11
CA ARG A 35 -3.88 -21.97 3.64
C ARG A 35 -5.38 -21.85 3.46
N SER A 36 -5.87 -22.39 2.34
CA SER A 36 -7.23 -22.21 1.80
C SER A 36 -7.67 -20.75 1.53
N ARG A 37 -6.98 -19.78 2.12
CA ARG A 37 -7.10 -18.35 1.97
C ARG A 37 -5.76 -17.68 2.32
N PRO A 38 -5.53 -16.43 1.86
CA PRO A 38 -4.37 -15.65 2.27
C PRO A 38 -4.33 -15.47 3.78
N ARG A 39 -3.17 -15.70 4.39
CA ARG A 39 -2.95 -15.58 5.84
C ARG A 39 -2.07 -14.41 6.18
N SER A 40 -0.93 -14.32 5.50
CA SER A 40 0.07 -13.29 5.72
C SER A 40 0.98 -13.19 4.50
N ILE A 41 1.72 -12.10 4.41
CA ILE A 41 2.90 -11.99 3.57
C ILE A 41 4.13 -11.99 4.47
N VAL A 42 5.10 -12.82 4.14
CA VAL A 42 6.42 -12.81 4.76
C VAL A 42 7.37 -12.10 3.81
N MET A 43 8.07 -11.08 4.28
CA MET A 43 8.93 -10.24 3.45
C MET A 43 10.32 -10.11 4.08
N ALA A 44 11.37 -10.28 3.28
CA ALA A 44 12.73 -9.95 3.70
C ALA A 44 12.81 -8.42 3.83
N CYS A 45 13.14 -7.92 5.02
CA CYS A 45 13.00 -6.50 5.34
C CYS A 45 13.72 -5.66 4.27
N PRO A 46 13.01 -4.74 3.60
CA PRO A 46 13.54 -4.09 2.40
C PRO A 46 14.67 -3.10 2.71
N ASP A 47 14.94 -2.78 3.98
CA ASP A 47 16.09 -1.97 4.37
C ASP A 47 17.42 -2.76 4.37
N GLY A 48 17.35 -4.09 4.26
CA GLY A 48 18.51 -4.96 4.29
C GLY A 48 19.05 -5.28 5.69
N CYS A 49 18.27 -5.10 6.77
CA CYS A 49 18.70 -5.44 8.13
C CYS A 49 18.87 -6.95 8.39
N GLY A 50 18.40 -7.79 7.47
CA GLY A 50 18.49 -9.26 7.56
C GLY A 50 17.32 -9.92 8.30
N GLU A 51 16.38 -9.13 8.83
CA GLU A 51 15.17 -9.67 9.48
C GLU A 51 14.01 -9.84 8.48
N THR A 52 13.02 -10.64 8.87
CA THR A 52 11.77 -10.85 8.13
C THR A 52 10.58 -10.15 8.78
N LEU A 53 9.75 -9.55 7.94
CA LEU A 53 8.48 -8.93 8.31
C LEU A 53 7.36 -9.94 8.06
N VAL A 54 6.41 -10.05 9.00
CA VAL A 54 5.18 -10.82 8.80
C VAL A 54 4.00 -9.86 8.81
N ILE A 55 3.39 -9.69 7.63
CA ILE A 55 2.30 -8.76 7.40
C ILE A 55 1.01 -9.57 7.41
N ASN A 56 0.17 -9.36 8.43
CA ASN A 56 -1.07 -10.11 8.59
C ASN A 56 -2.12 -9.70 7.53
N LEU A 57 -2.73 -10.69 6.87
CA LEU A 57 -3.81 -10.50 5.90
C LEU A 57 -5.16 -11.06 6.39
N ASP A 58 -5.20 -11.72 7.55
CA ASP A 58 -6.46 -12.25 8.10
C ASP A 58 -7.31 -11.10 8.64
N SER A 59 -8.31 -10.69 7.86
CA SER A 59 -9.26 -9.63 8.21
C SER A 59 -10.10 -9.89 9.47
N ARG A 60 -10.04 -11.11 10.03
CA ARG A 60 -10.65 -11.44 11.33
C ARG A 60 -9.81 -10.97 12.51
N ALA A 61 -8.54 -10.62 12.29
CA ALA A 61 -7.66 -10.06 13.31
C ALA A 61 -7.73 -8.53 13.31
N ASP A 62 -7.40 -7.94 14.46
CA ASP A 62 -7.56 -6.50 14.72
C ASP A 62 -6.68 -5.61 13.82
N LYS A 63 -5.45 -6.05 13.52
CA LYS A 63 -4.52 -5.38 12.61
C LYS A 63 -4.29 -6.24 11.37
N ALA A 64 -5.00 -5.96 10.28
CA ALA A 64 -4.89 -6.67 9.02
C ALA A 64 -4.73 -5.71 7.84
N TRP A 65 -3.81 -6.05 6.93
CA TRP A 65 -3.61 -5.32 5.69
C TRP A 65 -4.59 -5.82 4.63
N ARG A 66 -5.15 -4.90 3.86
CA ARG A 66 -5.73 -5.20 2.56
C ARG A 66 -4.58 -5.48 1.60
N PHE A 67 -4.72 -6.52 0.79
CA PHE A 67 -3.81 -6.76 -0.32
C PHE A 67 -4.58 -6.78 -1.63
N ASP A 68 -3.91 -6.41 -2.71
CA ASP A 68 -4.43 -6.50 -4.06
C ASP A 68 -3.30 -6.84 -5.02
N MET A 69 -3.62 -7.61 -6.06
CA MET A 69 -2.70 -8.12 -7.07
C MET A 69 -2.99 -7.58 -8.47
N ARG A 70 -3.93 -6.63 -8.62
CA ARG A 70 -4.26 -6.03 -9.91
C ARG A 70 -3.11 -5.21 -10.46
N GLY A 71 -2.93 -5.27 -11.77
CA GLY A 71 -1.83 -4.60 -12.46
C GLY A 71 -0.49 -5.32 -12.26
N GLU A 72 0.58 -4.56 -12.05
CA GLU A 72 1.97 -5.04 -12.18
C GLU A 72 2.64 -5.46 -10.87
N GLY A 73 1.89 -5.67 -9.79
CA GLY A 73 2.49 -6.23 -8.56
C GLY A 73 1.64 -6.10 -7.31
N LEU A 74 2.20 -6.61 -6.21
CA LEU A 74 1.58 -6.54 -4.90
C LEU A 74 1.29 -5.10 -4.49
N THR A 75 0.08 -4.86 -4.00
CA THR A 75 -0.28 -3.65 -3.27
C THR A 75 -0.71 -4.04 -1.86
N LEU A 76 -0.25 -3.29 -0.85
CA LEU A 76 -0.69 -3.41 0.53
C LEU A 76 -1.25 -2.09 1.02
N PHE A 77 -2.33 -2.15 1.78
CA PHE A 77 -2.92 -0.98 2.42
C PHE A 77 -3.33 -1.32 3.87
N PRO A 78 -2.98 -0.50 4.88
CA PRO A 78 -2.23 0.78 4.79
C PRO A 78 -0.72 0.58 4.58
N SER A 79 0.11 1.58 4.89
CA SER A 79 1.57 1.43 4.91
C SER A 79 1.99 0.32 5.88
N VAL A 80 3.15 -0.27 5.65
CA VAL A 80 3.79 -1.24 6.53
C VAL A 80 4.72 -0.47 7.45
N TRP A 81 4.47 -0.54 8.76
CA TRP A 81 5.32 0.08 9.76
C TRP A 81 5.69 -0.93 10.84
N ARG A 82 7.00 -1.09 11.05
CA ARG A 82 7.56 -1.93 12.10
C ARG A 82 7.86 -1.08 13.33
N GLU A 83 7.22 -1.37 14.47
CA GLU A 83 7.39 -0.61 15.73
C GLU A 83 8.70 -0.95 16.49
N GLY A 84 9.50 -1.91 16.01
CA GLY A 84 10.74 -2.31 16.68
C GLY A 84 11.79 -2.86 15.72
N GLY A 85 12.98 -3.17 16.22
CA GLY A 85 14.10 -3.58 15.40
C GLY A 85 14.59 -2.42 14.52
N CYS A 86 14.59 -2.59 13.21
CA CYS A 86 15.08 -1.58 12.28
C CYS A 86 14.09 -0.43 11.99
N GLU A 87 12.88 -0.50 12.53
CA GLU A 87 11.84 0.56 12.41
C GLU A 87 11.52 0.96 10.95
N SER A 88 11.53 -0.01 10.03
CA SER A 88 11.18 0.24 8.63
C SER A 88 9.73 0.71 8.48
N HIS A 89 9.54 1.79 7.71
CA HIS A 89 8.23 2.32 7.35
C HIS A 89 8.18 2.59 5.85
N PHE A 90 7.23 1.96 5.16
CA PHE A 90 7.09 2.05 3.71
C PHE A 90 5.68 1.68 3.23
N ILE A 91 5.35 2.11 2.02
CA ILE A 91 4.16 1.70 1.26
C ILE A 91 4.58 0.65 0.23
N VAL A 92 3.73 -0.36 0.03
CA VAL A 92 3.83 -1.30 -1.09
C VAL A 92 2.69 -1.01 -2.06
N TRP A 93 3.00 -0.57 -3.27
CA TRP A 93 2.01 -0.14 -4.26
C TRP A 93 2.41 -0.60 -5.66
N ARG A 94 1.61 -1.50 -6.25
CA ARG A 94 1.86 -2.13 -7.56
C ARG A 94 3.29 -2.65 -7.70
N GLY A 95 3.81 -3.27 -6.65
CA GLY A 95 5.17 -3.79 -6.57
C GLY A 95 6.24 -2.75 -6.21
N HIS A 96 5.94 -1.46 -6.17
CA HIS A 96 6.89 -0.43 -5.74
C HIS A 96 6.94 -0.34 -4.20
N ILE A 97 8.14 -0.13 -3.67
CA ILE A 97 8.38 0.20 -2.26
C ILE A 97 8.66 1.71 -2.18
N LEU A 98 7.71 2.45 -1.60
CA LEU A 98 7.86 3.87 -1.32
C LEU A 98 8.18 4.03 0.16
N TRP A 99 9.40 4.46 0.45
CA TRP A 99 9.84 4.63 1.82
C TRP A 99 9.24 5.86 2.47
N CYS A 100 8.99 5.77 3.77
CA CYS A 100 8.51 6.86 4.61
C CYS A 100 9.56 7.14 5.71
N ASP A 101 9.68 8.40 6.13
CA ASP A 101 10.55 8.92 7.20
C ASP A 101 12.07 8.83 6.93
N ARG A 102 12.53 7.80 6.21
CA ARG A 102 13.92 7.60 5.79
C ARG A 102 13.97 7.01 4.39
N PHE A 103 15.10 7.14 3.70
CA PHE A 103 15.29 6.64 2.33
C PHE A 103 14.31 7.17 1.27
N GLU A 104 13.61 8.28 1.56
CA GLU A 104 12.60 8.86 0.65
C GLU A 104 13.20 9.33 -0.68
N GLY A 105 14.46 9.79 -0.64
CA GLY A 105 15.22 10.12 -1.85
C GLY A 105 15.28 8.91 -2.80
N GLY A 106 14.79 9.08 -4.02
CA GLY A 106 14.73 8.01 -5.02
C GLY A 106 13.45 7.15 -4.98
N ASN A 107 12.47 7.49 -4.15
CA ASN A 107 11.12 6.92 -4.28
C ASN A 107 10.57 7.13 -5.69
N ARG A 108 9.97 6.09 -6.27
CA ARG A 108 9.32 6.13 -7.58
C ARG A 108 7.95 5.50 -7.46
N GLU A 109 6.92 6.31 -7.60
CA GLU A 109 5.55 5.82 -7.66
C GLU A 109 5.32 4.98 -8.94
N PRO A 110 4.33 4.07 -8.92
CA PRO A 110 3.85 3.42 -10.13
C PRO A 110 3.36 4.44 -11.17
N PRO A 111 3.28 4.06 -12.46
CA PRO A 111 2.75 4.93 -13.51
C PRO A 111 1.39 5.54 -13.14
N TYR A 112 1.20 6.81 -13.54
CA TYR A 112 -0.07 7.51 -13.32
C TYR A 112 -1.12 7.05 -14.32
N ASN A 113 -2.30 6.66 -13.82
CA ASN A 113 -3.46 6.38 -14.66
C ASN A 113 -4.44 7.57 -14.64
N PRO A 114 -4.53 8.39 -15.70
CA PRO A 114 -5.47 9.50 -15.76
C PRO A 114 -6.93 9.04 -16.00
N GLU A 115 -7.17 7.81 -16.45
CA GLU A 115 -8.50 7.32 -16.83
C GLU A 115 -9.47 7.25 -15.64
N ILE A 116 -8.93 7.11 -14.42
CA ILE A 116 -9.73 7.05 -13.19
C ILE A 116 -10.09 8.43 -12.61
N GLU A 117 -9.57 9.54 -13.16
CA GLU A 117 -9.80 10.89 -12.61
C GLU A 117 -11.29 11.25 -12.57
N ALA A 118 -12.01 11.01 -13.66
CA ALA A 118 -13.43 11.34 -13.76
C ALA A 118 -14.28 10.49 -12.79
N ALA A 119 -13.93 9.22 -12.62
CA ALA A 119 -14.60 8.32 -11.69
C ALA A 119 -14.37 8.75 -10.23
N VAL A 120 -13.12 9.08 -9.87
CA VAL A 120 -12.77 9.56 -8.52
C VAL A 120 -13.49 10.87 -8.20
N LEU A 121 -13.49 11.84 -9.13
CA LEU A 121 -14.19 13.11 -8.91
C LEU A 121 -15.71 12.91 -8.79
N SER A 122 -16.29 12.00 -9.58
CA SER A 122 -17.72 11.69 -9.53
C SER A 122 -18.12 10.97 -8.24
N ALA A 123 -17.20 10.17 -7.67
CA ALA A 123 -17.41 9.48 -6.40
C ALA A 123 -17.33 10.43 -5.18
N MET A 124 -16.68 11.59 -5.32
CA MET A 124 -16.70 12.62 -4.28
C MET A 124 -18.08 13.30 -4.22
N ASP A 125 -18.59 13.48 -3.00
CA ASP A 125 -19.80 14.27 -2.76
C ASP A 125 -19.47 15.78 -2.73
N GLU A 126 -20.49 16.62 -2.88
CA GLU A 126 -20.35 18.09 -2.78
C GLU A 126 -20.39 18.59 -1.34
N VAL A 127 -21.06 17.84 -0.45
CA VAL A 127 -21.36 18.21 0.93
C VAL A 127 -20.76 17.19 1.90
N GLN A 128 -20.97 15.90 1.66
CA GLN A 128 -20.57 14.83 2.58
C GLN A 128 -19.11 14.39 2.33
N PRO A 129 -18.17 14.70 3.24
CA PRO A 129 -16.79 14.28 3.09
C PRO A 129 -16.65 12.76 3.03
N ARG A 130 -15.83 12.28 2.08
CA ARG A 130 -15.48 10.87 1.93
C ARG A 130 -13.97 10.67 2.00
N ASN A 131 -13.50 9.65 2.69
CA ASN A 131 -12.08 9.30 2.73
C ASN A 131 -11.66 8.48 1.49
N ALA A 132 -10.35 8.33 1.28
CA ALA A 132 -9.84 7.62 0.11
C ALA A 132 -10.25 6.15 0.05
N VAL A 133 -10.46 5.49 1.19
CA VAL A 133 -10.94 4.10 1.25
C VAL A 133 -12.37 4.01 0.72
N GLU A 134 -13.25 4.89 1.21
CA GLU A 134 -14.65 4.94 0.76
C GLU A 134 -14.77 5.27 -0.73
N LEU A 135 -13.93 6.16 -1.25
CA LEU A 135 -13.89 6.50 -2.67
C LEU A 135 -13.41 5.32 -3.51
N ALA A 136 -12.34 4.65 -3.06
CA ALA A 136 -11.77 3.49 -3.73
C ALA A 136 -12.73 2.30 -3.78
N ASP A 137 -13.42 2.02 -2.66
CA ASP A 137 -14.40 0.95 -2.61
C ASP A 137 -15.60 1.23 -3.53
N ALA A 138 -15.98 2.51 -3.73
CA ALA A 138 -17.12 2.88 -4.58
C ALA A 138 -16.85 2.83 -6.08
N ILE A 139 -15.58 2.89 -6.49
CA ILE A 139 -15.20 2.77 -7.92
C ILE A 139 -14.41 1.49 -8.19
N GLU A 140 -14.33 0.60 -7.21
CA GLU A 140 -13.57 -0.64 -7.24
C GLU A 140 -12.11 -0.44 -7.70
N GLU A 141 -11.35 0.44 -7.04
CA GLU A 141 -9.95 0.77 -7.37
C GLU A 141 -9.00 0.67 -6.16
N LEU A 142 -7.69 0.72 -6.38
CA LEU A 142 -6.68 0.77 -5.33
C LEU A 142 -6.73 2.09 -4.55
N VAL A 143 -6.72 1.99 -3.21
CA VAL A 143 -6.75 3.15 -2.31
C VAL A 143 -5.60 4.13 -2.58
N TRP A 144 -4.40 3.64 -2.93
CA TRP A 144 -3.27 4.49 -3.26
C TRP A 144 -3.45 5.27 -4.57
N ASP A 145 -4.01 4.63 -5.60
CA ASP A 145 -4.32 5.30 -6.86
C ASP A 145 -5.38 6.39 -6.66
N VAL A 146 -6.45 6.07 -5.92
CA VAL A 146 -7.50 7.04 -5.58
C VAL A 146 -6.96 8.17 -4.71
N SER A 147 -6.12 7.86 -3.72
CA SER A 147 -5.48 8.88 -2.87
C SER A 147 -4.62 9.84 -3.70
N ARG A 148 -3.83 9.31 -4.64
CA ARG A 148 -3.01 10.14 -5.54
C ARG A 148 -3.87 11.03 -6.42
N VAL A 149 -4.92 10.48 -7.04
CA VAL A 149 -5.84 11.24 -7.89
C VAL A 149 -6.57 12.32 -7.08
N ALA A 150 -7.09 11.98 -5.91
CA ALA A 150 -7.81 12.91 -5.05
C ALA A 150 -6.94 14.11 -4.67
N ASN A 151 -5.68 13.89 -4.29
CA ASN A 151 -4.74 14.96 -4.01
C ASN A 151 -4.42 15.82 -5.25
N ARG A 152 -4.32 15.22 -6.44
CA ARG A 152 -4.14 15.97 -7.69
C ARG A 152 -5.36 16.83 -8.04
N LEU A 153 -6.57 16.32 -7.83
CA LEU A 153 -7.82 17.07 -8.03
C LEU A 153 -7.90 18.26 -7.06
N VAL A 154 -7.48 18.08 -5.80
CA VAL A 154 -7.33 19.18 -4.83
C VAL A 154 -6.33 20.21 -5.32
N GLY A 155 -5.15 19.78 -5.78
CA GLY A 155 -4.12 20.67 -6.34
C GLY A 155 -4.58 21.46 -7.57
N ARG A 156 -5.57 20.94 -8.32
CA ARG A 156 -6.20 21.59 -9.47
C ARG A 156 -7.43 22.44 -9.10
N GLY A 157 -7.80 22.50 -7.82
CA GLY A 157 -8.98 23.24 -7.34
C GLY A 157 -10.32 22.59 -7.66
N LEU A 158 -10.33 21.34 -8.14
CA LEU A 158 -11.55 20.58 -8.45
C LEU A 158 -12.12 19.84 -7.23
N ALA A 159 -11.35 19.75 -6.15
CA ALA A 159 -11.74 19.14 -4.90
C ALA A 159 -11.16 19.92 -3.71
N ARG A 160 -11.68 19.67 -2.51
CA ARG A 160 -11.13 20.17 -1.24
C ARG A 160 -10.86 18.98 -0.32
N SER A 161 -9.88 19.13 0.56
CA SER A 161 -9.57 18.12 1.57
C SER A 161 -9.27 18.74 2.94
N TRP A 162 -9.56 17.97 3.98
CA TRP A 162 -9.22 18.27 5.38
C TRP A 162 -9.14 16.96 6.18
N LYS A 163 -8.76 17.05 7.45
CA LYS A 163 -8.69 15.88 8.36
C LYS A 163 -9.94 15.75 9.22
N ILE A 164 -10.46 14.53 9.32
CA ILE A 164 -11.47 14.12 10.31
C ILE A 164 -10.89 12.91 11.05
N ASN A 165 -10.81 12.98 12.39
CA ASN A 165 -10.25 11.92 13.24
C ASN A 165 -8.87 11.41 12.77
N GLY A 166 -8.03 12.30 12.25
CA GLY A 166 -6.69 11.99 11.75
C GLY A 166 -6.62 11.49 10.30
N GLY A 167 -7.74 11.10 9.69
CA GLY A 167 -7.83 10.67 8.29
C GLY A 167 -8.19 11.82 7.34
N TRP A 168 -7.61 11.81 6.14
CA TRP A 168 -7.96 12.76 5.09
C TRP A 168 -9.30 12.41 4.43
N VAL A 169 -10.14 13.41 4.27
CA VAL A 169 -11.40 13.34 3.54
C VAL A 169 -11.41 14.33 2.39
N PHE A 170 -12.26 14.06 1.40
CA PHE A 170 -12.37 14.81 0.16
C PHE A 170 -13.83 15.09 -0.19
N VAL A 171 -14.06 16.25 -0.79
CA VAL A 171 -15.31 16.66 -1.45
C VAL A 171 -14.99 17.31 -2.79
N ARG A 172 -15.88 17.20 -3.77
CA ARG A 172 -15.72 17.88 -5.05
C ARG A 172 -16.13 19.34 -4.96
N VAL A 173 -15.52 20.18 -5.77
CA VAL A 173 -15.90 21.58 -5.96
C VAL A 173 -16.85 21.68 -7.15
N VAL A 174 -17.92 22.43 -6.98
CA VAL A 174 -18.88 22.81 -8.05
C VAL A 174 -18.49 24.15 -8.64
#